data_AF-A0A2V8D7X5-F1
#
_entry.id   AF-A0A2V8D7X5-F1
#
_cell.length_a   1.000
_cell.length_b   1.000
_cell.length_c   1.000
_cell.angle_alpha   90.00
_cell.angle_beta   90.00
_cell.angle_gamma   90.00
#
_symmetry.space_group_name_H-M   'P 1'
#
loop_
_entity.id
_entity.type
_entity.pdbx_description
1 polymer ?
#
loop_
_entity_poly.entity_id
_entity_poly.type
_entity_poly.pdbx_seq_one_letter_code
_entity_poly.pdbx_strand_id
1 'polypeptide(L)'
;MTLDRLVFVCLVTAMPSLVAAQSSDLTDLRKEIETLRATQLAMQTDLQEIKAILQRPTQAAHPSGPVANAIVSLRDVMIKGNVTARVALVEFSDYECPFCGRYATQSFPEVEREYIDTGKIQYAFIDFPLESIHPQA
;
A
#
# COMPACT_ATOMS: atom_id res chain seq x y z
N MET A 1 -42.34 -27.34 67.86
CA MET A 1 -41.72 -26.37 66.91
C MET A 1 -40.19 -26.41 66.93
N THR A 2 -39.55 -27.58 67.12
CA THR A 2 -38.07 -27.67 67.22
C THR A 2 -37.45 -28.79 66.38
N LEU A 3 -38.25 -29.63 65.71
CA LEU A 3 -37.75 -30.77 64.93
C LEU A 3 -37.52 -30.43 63.43
N ASP A 4 -38.26 -29.47 62.87
CA ASP A 4 -38.10 -29.04 61.46
C ASP A 4 -36.83 -28.24 61.18
N ARG A 5 -36.25 -27.59 62.19
CA ARG A 5 -35.01 -26.83 62.04
C ARG A 5 -33.76 -27.72 62.00
N LEU A 6 -33.83 -28.94 62.52
CA LEU A 6 -32.67 -29.84 62.57
C LEU A 6 -32.45 -30.56 61.24
N VAL A 7 -33.54 -30.90 60.53
CA VAL A 7 -33.47 -31.61 59.23
C VAL A 7 -32.94 -30.69 58.14
N PHE A 8 -33.28 -29.39 58.16
CA PHE A 8 -32.79 -28.41 57.19
C PHE A 8 -31.31 -28.08 57.35
N VAL A 9 -30.74 -28.25 58.55
CA VAL A 9 -29.31 -28.00 58.81
C VAL A 9 -28.43 -29.17 58.34
N CYS A 10 -28.94 -30.40 58.31
CA CYS A 10 -28.17 -31.57 57.87
C CYS A 10 -28.05 -31.73 56.35
N LEU A 11 -28.90 -31.11 55.53
CA LEU A 11 -28.82 -31.28 54.06
C LEU A 11 -27.76 -30.38 53.39
N VAL A 12 -27.23 -29.38 54.09
CA VAL A 12 -26.25 -28.42 53.54
C VAL A 12 -24.80 -28.85 53.77
N THR A 13 -24.55 -29.81 54.67
CA THR A 13 -23.18 -30.15 55.12
C THR A 13 -22.53 -31.34 54.39
N ALA A 14 -23.22 -32.01 53.47
CA ALA A 14 -22.76 -33.27 52.86
C ALA A 14 -22.29 -33.20 51.40
N MET A 15 -21.96 -32.02 50.85
CA MET A 15 -21.39 -31.89 49.49
C MET A 15 -20.11 -31.01 49.38
N PRO A 16 -19.06 -31.16 50.22
CA PRO A 16 -17.84 -30.36 50.03
C PRO A 16 -16.96 -30.83 48.86
N SER A 17 -17.11 -32.09 48.41
CA SER A 17 -16.10 -32.76 47.57
C SER A 17 -16.26 -32.57 46.06
N LEU A 18 -17.41 -32.10 45.57
CA LEU A 18 -17.64 -31.88 44.13
C LEU A 18 -17.26 -30.46 43.67
N VAL A 19 -17.19 -29.50 44.59
CA VAL A 19 -16.91 -28.07 44.32
C VAL A 19 -15.43 -27.82 43.98
N ALA A 20 -14.51 -28.65 44.48
CA ALA A 20 -13.07 -28.44 44.30
C ALA A 20 -12.54 -28.80 42.90
N ALA A 21 -13.20 -29.70 42.18
CA ALA A 21 -12.77 -30.11 40.83
C ALA A 21 -13.26 -29.16 39.72
N GLN A 22 -14.31 -28.37 39.98
CA GLN A 22 -14.92 -27.47 39.00
C GLN A 22 -14.32 -26.05 39.04
N SER A 23 -13.61 -25.71 40.11
CA SER A 23 -13.04 -24.37 40.30
C SER A 23 -11.77 -24.12 39.50
N SER A 24 -10.94 -25.15 39.26
CA SER A 24 -9.72 -25.03 38.45
C SER A 24 -10.02 -24.77 36.97
N ASP A 25 -11.00 -25.46 36.41
CA ASP A 25 -11.44 -25.29 35.01
C ASP A 25 -12.00 -23.88 34.75
N LEU A 26 -12.79 -23.34 35.71
CA LEU A 26 -13.26 -21.96 35.64
C LEU A 26 -12.13 -20.93 35.77
N THR A 27 -11.05 -21.24 36.51
CA THR A 27 -9.88 -20.36 36.57
C THR A 27 -9.06 -20.41 35.29
N ASP A 28 -8.98 -21.56 34.63
CA ASP A 28 -8.26 -21.72 33.37
C ASP A 28 -9.00 -21.05 32.21
N LEU A 29 -10.33 -21.20 32.13
CA LEU A 29 -11.17 -20.49 31.17
C LEU A 29 -11.08 -18.96 31.35
N ARG A 30 -11.00 -18.46 32.59
CA ARG A 30 -10.80 -17.02 32.85
C ARG A 30 -9.47 -16.52 32.33
N LYS A 31 -8.39 -17.28 32.54
CA LYS A 31 -7.05 -16.96 31.99
C LYS A 31 -7.05 -16.99 30.47
N GLU A 32 -7.75 -17.93 29.85
CA GLU A 32 -7.85 -18.03 28.39
C GLU A 32 -8.62 -16.83 27.81
N ILE A 33 -9.70 -16.40 28.46
CA ILE A 33 -10.44 -15.18 28.09
C ILE A 33 -9.56 -13.93 28.22
N GLU A 34 -8.77 -13.82 29.29
CA GLU A 34 -7.82 -12.71 29.45
C GLU A 34 -6.76 -12.71 28.35
N THR A 35 -6.23 -13.89 28.01
CA THR A 35 -5.25 -14.06 26.94
C THR A 35 -5.84 -13.69 25.58
N LEU A 36 -7.04 -14.17 25.25
CA LEU A 36 -7.74 -13.86 24.01
C LEU A 36 -8.04 -12.37 23.89
N ARG A 37 -8.45 -11.70 24.98
CA ARG A 37 -8.66 -10.26 25.01
C ARG A 37 -7.36 -9.49 24.78
N ALA A 38 -6.24 -9.94 25.35
CA ALA A 38 -4.94 -9.35 25.11
C ALA A 38 -4.51 -9.49 23.63
N THR A 39 -4.72 -10.67 23.03
CA THR A 39 -4.45 -10.89 21.61
C THR A 39 -5.33 -10.02 20.72
N GLN A 40 -6.63 -9.89 21.04
CA GLN A 40 -7.54 -9.04 20.29
C GLN A 40 -7.12 -7.57 20.32
N LEU A 41 -6.64 -7.09 21.48
CA LEU A 41 -6.15 -5.72 21.62
C LEU A 41 -4.89 -5.47 20.77
N ALA A 42 -3.96 -6.44 20.74
CA ALA A 42 -2.77 -6.37 19.89
C ALA A 42 -3.16 -6.30 18.41
N MET A 43 -4.04 -7.20 17.94
CA MET A 43 -4.54 -7.17 16.57
C MET A 43 -5.27 -5.87 16.21
N GLN A 44 -6.03 -5.30 17.15
CA GLN A 44 -6.68 -4.00 16.94
C GLN A 44 -5.67 -2.86 16.83
N THR A 45 -4.56 -2.94 17.54
CA THR A 45 -3.47 -1.95 17.48
C THR A 45 -2.76 -2.02 16.13
N ASP A 46 -2.43 -3.22 15.66
CA ASP A 46 -1.82 -3.45 14.34
C ASP A 46 -2.71 -2.91 13.22
N LEU A 47 -4.03 -3.14 13.32
CA LEU A 47 -5.00 -2.60 12.34
C LEU A 47 -5.03 -1.07 12.33
N GLN A 48 -4.88 -0.43 13.48
CA GLN A 48 -4.81 1.04 13.56
C GLN A 48 -3.52 1.56 12.92
N GLU A 49 -2.38 0.89 13.12
CA GLU A 49 -1.11 1.23 12.50
C GLU A 49 -1.17 1.07 10.97
N ILE A 50 -1.68 -0.08 10.49
CA ILE A 50 -1.88 -0.33 9.05
C ILE A 50 -2.79 0.75 8.46
N LYS A 51 -3.90 1.08 9.15
CA LYS A 51 -4.80 2.16 8.71
C LYS A 51 -4.08 3.50 8.64
N ALA A 52 -3.23 3.82 9.61
CA ALA A 52 -2.45 5.05 9.60
C ALA A 52 -1.46 5.11 8.43
N ILE A 53 -0.81 3.99 8.09
CA ILE A 53 0.09 3.88 6.94
C ILE A 53 -0.69 4.06 5.62
N LEU A 54 -1.85 3.42 5.48
CA LEU A 54 -2.68 3.49 4.28
C LEU A 54 -3.38 4.85 4.10
N GLN A 55 -3.73 5.51 5.20
CA GLN A 55 -4.32 6.86 5.19
C GLN A 55 -3.28 7.97 5.13
N ARG A 56 -2.00 7.64 5.33
CA ARG A 56 -0.92 8.58 5.08
C ARG A 56 -1.05 9.01 3.62
N PRO A 57 -1.22 10.30 3.32
CA PRO A 57 -1.24 10.77 1.96
C PRO A 57 0.04 10.26 1.30
N THR A 58 -0.09 9.41 0.28
CA THR A 58 1.03 9.11 -0.61
C THR A 58 1.47 10.46 -1.14
N GLN A 59 2.63 10.92 -0.66
CA GLN A 59 3.15 12.23 -0.99
C GLN A 59 3.78 12.21 -2.38
N ALA A 60 2.96 11.88 -3.37
CA ALA A 60 2.99 12.49 -4.68
C ALA A 60 1.61 13.11 -4.83
N ALA A 61 1.43 14.30 -4.24
CA ALA A 61 0.26 15.11 -4.52
C ALA A 61 0.28 15.39 -6.03
N HIS A 62 -0.48 14.60 -6.80
CA HIS A 62 -0.80 14.98 -8.16
C HIS A 62 -1.51 16.34 -8.04
N PRO A 63 -0.97 17.41 -8.64
CA PRO A 63 -1.68 18.68 -8.65
C PRO A 63 -3.02 18.46 -9.34
N SER A 64 -4.11 18.52 -8.57
CA SER A 64 -5.49 18.41 -9.03
C SER A 64 -6.02 19.75 -9.57
N GLY A 65 -5.13 20.72 -9.75
CA GLY A 65 -5.43 21.98 -10.41
C GLY A 65 -5.54 21.82 -11.93
N PRO A 66 -6.04 22.84 -12.63
CA PRO A 66 -5.99 22.88 -14.08
C PRO A 66 -4.55 22.63 -14.54
N VAL A 67 -4.35 21.64 -15.41
CA VAL A 67 -3.06 21.40 -16.04
C VAL A 67 -2.75 22.66 -16.85
N ALA A 68 -1.78 23.45 -16.40
CA ALA A 68 -1.32 24.60 -17.16
C ALA A 68 -0.77 24.08 -18.49
N ASN A 69 -1.17 24.68 -19.60
CA ASN A 69 -0.59 24.35 -20.90
C ASN A 69 0.91 24.67 -20.85
N ALA A 70 1.74 23.63 -20.76
CA ALA A 70 3.18 23.76 -20.85
C ALA A 70 3.57 23.98 -22.32
N ILE A 71 4.30 25.06 -22.59
CA ILE A 71 4.89 25.29 -23.90
C ILE A 71 6.29 24.69 -23.87
N VAL A 72 6.51 23.65 -24.69
CA VAL A 72 7.82 23.03 -24.88
C VAL A 72 8.40 23.51 -26.22
N SER A 73 9.59 24.10 -26.19
CA SER A 73 10.31 24.48 -27.40
C SER A 73 11.04 23.26 -27.97
N LEU A 74 10.77 22.93 -29.23
CA LEU A 74 11.48 21.86 -29.95
C LEU A 74 12.66 22.39 -30.79
N ARG A 75 13.07 23.64 -30.57
CA ARG A 75 14.30 24.18 -31.18
C ARG A 75 15.51 23.51 -30.54
N ASP A 76 16.46 23.09 -31.37
CA ASP A 76 17.71 22.44 -30.98
C ASP A 76 17.57 21.09 -30.25
N VAL A 77 16.39 20.46 -30.37
CA VAL A 77 16.10 19.13 -29.83
C VAL A 77 16.37 18.06 -30.90
N MET A 78 16.78 16.87 -30.49
CA MET A 78 16.92 15.74 -31.40
C MET A 78 15.54 15.26 -31.84
N ILE A 79 15.28 15.30 -33.15
CA ILE A 79 13.97 14.98 -33.71
C ILE A 79 14.07 13.81 -34.68
N LYS A 80 13.07 12.93 -34.63
CA LYS A 80 12.90 11.80 -35.55
C LYS A 80 11.49 11.80 -36.16
N GLY A 81 11.40 11.42 -37.44
CA GLY A 81 10.13 11.34 -38.18
C GLY A 81 9.74 12.61 -38.92
N ASN A 82 8.45 12.73 -39.26
CA ASN A 82 7.94 13.85 -40.06
C ASN A 82 7.86 15.14 -39.23
N VAL A 83 8.67 16.14 -39.58
CA VAL A 83 8.71 17.44 -38.88
C VAL A 83 7.43 18.28 -39.02
N THR A 84 6.53 17.88 -39.90
CA THR A 84 5.22 18.53 -40.13
C THR A 84 4.05 17.74 -39.53
N ALA A 85 4.33 16.66 -38.79
CA ALA A 85 3.29 15.88 -38.13
C ALA A 85 2.47 16.77 -37.18
N ARG A 86 1.15 16.51 -37.13
CA ARG A 86 0.23 17.31 -36.31
C ARG A 86 0.37 17.06 -34.81
N VAL A 87 1.02 15.97 -34.44
CA VAL A 87 1.24 15.55 -33.05
C VAL A 87 2.73 15.38 -32.82
N ALA A 88 3.23 15.97 -31.74
CA ALA A 88 4.60 15.77 -31.26
C ALA A 88 4.58 14.89 -30.00
N LEU A 89 5.41 13.86 -29.98
CA LEU A 89 5.71 13.08 -28.78
C LEU A 89 7.07 13.55 -28.25
N VAL A 90 7.08 14.11 -27.05
CA VAL A 90 8.30 14.61 -26.40
C VAL A 90 8.67 13.65 -25.27
N GLU A 91 9.81 12.99 -25.41
CA GLU A 91 10.40 12.17 -24.36
C GLU A 91 11.42 12.99 -23.58
N PHE A 92 11.26 13.04 -22.26
CA PHE A 92 12.31 13.44 -21.33
C PHE A 92 12.92 12.17 -20.75
N SER A 93 14.19 11.94 -21.01
CA SER A 93 14.85 10.69 -20.62
C SER A 93 16.21 10.97 -20.03
N ASP A 94 16.65 10.06 -19.17
CA ASP A 94 17.96 10.03 -18.55
C ASP A 94 18.66 8.74 -19.00
N TYR A 95 19.95 8.81 -19.35
CA TYR A 95 20.69 7.66 -19.83
C TYR A 95 20.99 6.60 -18.76
N GLU A 96 21.02 6.96 -17.48
CA GLU A 96 21.20 6.03 -16.36
C GLU A 96 19.87 5.42 -15.87
N CYS A 97 18.74 6.00 -16.27
CA CYS A 97 17.41 5.53 -15.86
C CYS A 97 17.10 4.12 -16.39
N PRO A 98 16.93 3.09 -15.53
CA PRO A 98 16.70 1.72 -15.97
C PRO A 98 15.33 1.51 -16.63
N PHE A 99 14.34 2.35 -16.33
CA PHE A 99 13.04 2.34 -16.97
C PHE A 99 13.09 2.96 -18.37
N CYS A 100 13.92 3.98 -18.54
CA CYS A 100 14.14 4.67 -19.80
C CYS A 100 14.90 3.75 -20.77
N GLY A 101 15.95 3.06 -20.29
CA GLY A 101 16.62 2.00 -21.05
C GLY A 101 15.70 0.83 -21.43
N ARG A 102 14.75 0.46 -20.56
CA ARG A 102 13.72 -0.54 -20.89
C ARG A 102 12.76 -0.05 -21.97
N TYR A 103 12.28 1.19 -21.86
CA TYR A 103 11.44 1.80 -22.88
C TYR A 103 12.15 1.81 -24.23
N ALA A 104 13.40 2.28 -24.28
CA ALA A 104 14.20 2.36 -25.50
C ALA A 104 14.37 0.98 -26.20
N THR A 105 14.46 -0.10 -25.41
CA THR A 105 14.70 -1.46 -25.94
C THR A 105 13.42 -2.26 -26.20
N GLN A 106 12.33 -1.99 -25.47
CA GLN A 106 11.12 -2.83 -25.49
C GLN A 106 9.91 -2.13 -26.11
N SER A 107 9.74 -0.83 -25.89
CA SER A 107 8.54 -0.09 -26.30
C SER A 107 8.80 0.83 -27.49
N PHE A 108 9.92 1.54 -27.48
CA PHE A 108 10.28 2.50 -28.54
C PHE A 108 10.27 1.89 -29.95
N PRO A 109 10.74 0.65 -30.21
CA PRO A 109 10.69 0.07 -31.55
C PRO A 109 9.27 -0.05 -32.12
N GLU A 110 8.27 -0.31 -31.26
CA GLU A 110 6.87 -0.34 -31.67
C GLU A 110 6.34 1.07 -31.95
N VAL A 111 6.65 2.03 -31.08
CA VAL A 111 6.31 3.45 -31.29
C VAL A 111 6.88 3.96 -32.60
N GLU A 112 8.14 3.63 -32.88
CA GLU A 112 8.84 3.98 -34.11
C GLU A 112 8.11 3.44 -35.33
N ARG A 113 7.93 2.13 -35.39
CA ARG A 113 7.28 1.45 -36.52
C ARG A 113 5.85 1.94 -36.77
N GLU A 114 5.07 2.16 -35.71
CA GLU A 114 3.63 2.40 -35.85
C GLU A 114 3.25 3.87 -36.01
N TYR A 115 4.08 4.79 -35.52
CA TYR A 115 3.76 6.21 -35.44
C TYR A 115 4.81 7.13 -36.06
N ILE A 116 6.10 6.86 -35.86
CA ILE A 116 7.18 7.70 -36.40
C ILE A 116 7.33 7.42 -37.89
N ASP A 117 7.52 6.16 -38.26
CA ASP A 117 7.75 5.73 -39.66
C ASP A 117 6.52 5.96 -40.55
N THR A 118 5.33 5.91 -39.96
CA THR A 118 4.07 6.19 -40.66
C THR A 118 3.76 7.69 -40.76
N GLY A 119 4.62 8.55 -40.20
CA GLY A 119 4.47 10.00 -40.24
C GLY A 119 3.31 10.54 -39.39
N LYS A 120 2.75 9.73 -38.49
CA LYS A 120 1.66 10.15 -37.59
C LYS A 120 2.17 11.11 -36.51
N ILE A 121 3.40 10.94 -36.05
CA ILE A 121 4.01 11.79 -35.03
C ILE A 121 5.40 12.29 -35.44
N GLN A 122 5.77 13.44 -34.88
CA GLN A 122 7.15 13.90 -34.76
C GLN A 122 7.65 13.49 -33.37
N TYR A 123 8.75 12.75 -33.30
CA TYR A 123 9.34 12.35 -32.03
C TYR A 123 10.47 13.30 -31.64
N ALA A 124 10.45 13.81 -30.42
CA ALA A 124 11.49 14.68 -29.88
C ALA A 124 12.07 14.07 -28.60
N PHE A 125 13.39 13.93 -28.55
CA PHE A 125 14.12 13.43 -27.39
C PHE A 125 14.84 14.57 -26.68
N ILE A 126 14.55 14.76 -25.39
CA ILE A 126 15.19 15.74 -24.52
C ILE A 126 15.92 14.99 -23.41
N ASP A 127 17.22 15.24 -23.32
CA ASP A 127 18.04 14.74 -22.22
C ASP A 127 17.64 15.44 -20.90
N PHE A 128 17.35 14.65 -19.87
CA PHE A 128 16.83 15.09 -18.59
C PHE A 128 17.55 14.39 -17.42
N PRO A 129 18.80 14.81 -17.14
CA PRO A 129 19.62 14.19 -16.11
C PRO A 129 19.04 14.38 -14.70
N LEU A 130 18.85 13.28 -13.97
CA LEU A 130 18.33 13.25 -12.60
C LEU A 130 19.48 13.21 -11.60
N GLU A 131 20.26 14.30 -11.54
CA GLU A 131 21.51 14.42 -10.76
C GLU A 131 21.40 14.00 -9.28
N SER A 132 20.21 14.13 -8.68
CA SER A 132 19.99 13.73 -7.27
C SER A 132 20.05 12.21 -7.03
N ILE A 133 19.82 11.40 -8.06
CA ILE A 133 19.69 9.94 -7.95
C ILE A 133 20.48 9.16 -9.01
N HIS A 134 20.99 9.83 -10.05
CA HIS A 134 21.81 9.26 -11.13
C HIS A 134 23.17 10.00 -11.18
N PRO A 135 24.23 9.45 -10.56
CA PRO A 135 25.51 10.14 -10.39
C PRO A 135 26.29 10.39 -11.69
N GLN A 136 25.98 9.74 -12.82
CA GLN A 136 26.62 9.99 -14.12
C GLN A 136 25.60 10.32 -15.23
N ALA A 137 24.47 10.91 -14.83
CA ALA A 137 23.46 11.39 -15.76
C ALA A 137 24.01 12.42 -16.76
#